data_AF-A0A2V9LK52-F1
#
_entry.id   AF-A0A2V9LK52-F1
#
_cell.length_a   1.000
_cell.length_b   1.000
_cell.length_c   1.000
_cell.angle_alpha   90.00
_cell.angle_beta   90.00
_cell.angle_gamma   90.00
#
_symmetry.space_group_name_H-M   'P 1'
#
loop_
_entity.id
_entity.type
_entity.pdbx_description
1 polymer ?
#
loop_
_entity_poly.entity_id
_entity_poly.type
_entity_poly.pdbx_seq_one_letter_code
_entity_poly.pdbx_strand_id
1 'polypeptide(L)' 'MKKNFKDLNASITHLRALLDGNATEPQQREAVERAIGRLKQLRRNPRPAKAEVYRCVREVAEALLRRFGR' A
#
# COMPACT_ATOMS: atom_id res chain seq x y z
N MET A 1 -7.19 2.45 -20.44
CA MET A 1 -6.60 1.77 -19.26
C MET A 1 -7.66 1.61 -18.17
N LYS A 2 -8.29 0.43 -18.04
CA LYS A 2 -9.29 0.14 -16.97
C LYS A 2 -8.80 -0.87 -15.92
N LYS A 3 -7.67 -1.55 -16.15
CA LYS A 3 -7.15 -2.64 -15.28
C LYS A 3 -6.48 -2.16 -13.98
N ASN A 4 -5.89 -0.96 -13.95
CA ASN A 4 -5.08 -0.49 -12.81
C ASN A 4 -5.86 -0.36 -11.49
N PHE A 5 -7.17 -0.07 -11.53
CA PHE A 5 -7.97 0.07 -10.31
C PHE A 5 -8.24 -1.27 -9.61
N LYS A 6 -8.30 -2.38 -10.36
CA LYS A 6 -8.53 -3.71 -9.79
C LYS A 6 -7.32 -4.16 -8.98
N ASP A 7 -6.12 -3.96 -9.51
CA ASP A 7 -4.87 -4.37 -8.86
C ASP A 7 -4.57 -3.51 -7.62
N LEU A 8 -4.88 -2.21 -7.67
CA LEU A 8 -4.80 -1.33 -6.50
C LEU A 8 -5.78 -1.75 -5.40
N ASN A 9 -7.01 -2.09 -5.76
CA ASN A 9 -7.99 -2.58 -4.79
C ASN A 9 -7.55 -3.91 -4.17
N ALA A 10 -7.03 -4.85 -4.96
CA ALA A 10 -6.49 -6.11 -4.46
C ALA A 10 -5.34 -5.86 -3.46
N SER A 11 -4.40 -4.97 -3.80
CA SER A 11 -3.30 -4.59 -2.91
C SER A 11 -3.80 -4.01 -1.58
N ILE A 12 -4.77 -3.10 -1.63
CA ILE A 12 -5.40 -2.53 -0.41
C ILE A 12 -6.09 -3.61 0.42
N THR A 13 -6.79 -4.56 -0.22
CA THR A 13 -7.45 -5.67 0.47
C THR A 13 -6.45 -6.57 1.18
N HIS A 14 -5.34 -6.95 0.53
CA HIS A 14 -4.29 -7.76 1.16
C HIS A 14 -3.64 -7.04 2.34
N LEU A 15 -3.38 -5.74 2.23
CA LEU A 15 -2.85 -4.95 3.34
C LEU A 15 -3.84 -4.84 4.51
N ARG A 16 -5.15 -4.75 4.24
CA ARG A 16 -6.17 -4.79 5.30
C ARG A 16 -6.21 -6.13 6.03
N ALA A 17 -6.08 -7.24 5.29
CA ALA A 17 -6.02 -8.56 5.91
C ALA A 17 -4.83 -8.71 6.87
N LEU A 18 -3.70 -8.02 6.61
CA LEU A 18 -2.59 -7.97 7.58
C LEU A 18 -2.97 -7.24 8.87
N LEU A 19 -3.76 -6.15 8.80
CA LEU A 19 -4.23 -5.42 9.98
C LEU A 19 -5.22 -6.21 10.85
N ASP A 20 -6.00 -7.08 10.20
CA ASP A 20 -7.00 -7.93 10.87
C ASP A 20 -6.32 -9.13 11.57
N GLY A 21 -5.07 -9.45 11.23
CA GLY A 21 -4.27 -10.46 11.92
C GLY A 21 -3.79 -9.98 13.29
N ASN A 22 -4.02 -10.79 14.33
CA ASN A 22 -3.55 -10.54 15.71
C ASN A 22 -2.02 -10.59 15.89
N ALA A 23 -1.25 -10.90 14.85
CA ALA A 23 0.21 -11.04 14.89
C ALA A 23 0.98 -9.75 14.54
N THR A 24 0.29 -8.61 14.38
CA THR A 24 0.90 -7.37 13.88
C THR A 24 1.24 -6.43 15.03
N GLU A 25 2.52 -6.12 15.21
CA GLU A 25 2.96 -5.15 16.22
C GLU A 25 2.48 -3.72 15.89
N PRO A 26 2.36 -2.82 16.88
CA PRO A 26 1.88 -1.45 16.64
C PRO A 26 2.62 -0.71 15.52
N GLN A 27 3.94 -0.92 15.42
CA GLN A 27 4.78 -0.27 14.41
C GLN A 27 4.58 -0.84 13.00
N GLN A 28 4.28 -2.14 12.91
CA GLN A 28 3.90 -2.80 11.66
C GLN A 28 2.52 -2.35 11.22
N ARG A 29 1.57 -2.24 12.16
CA ARG A 29 0.21 -1.74 11.93
C ARG A 29 0.25 -0.33 11.32
N GLU A 30 1.02 0.56 11.92
CA GLU A 30 1.19 1.92 11.42
C GLU A 30 1.79 1.96 10.00
N ALA A 31 2.79 1.11 9.71
CA ALA A 31 3.38 1.03 8.39
C ALA A 31 2.39 0.54 7.32
N VAL A 32 1.57 -0.46 7.66
CA VAL A 32 0.51 -0.97 6.78
C VAL A 32 -0.57 0.10 6.54
N GLU A 33 -0.98 0.83 7.58
CA GLU A 33 -1.94 1.94 7.44
C GLU A 33 -1.41 3.06 6.54
N ARG A 34 -0.14 3.45 6.69
CA ARG A 34 0.52 4.44 5.82
C ARG A 34 0.57 3.94 4.36
N ALA A 35 0.90 2.66 4.15
CA ALA A 35 0.91 2.05 2.81
C ALA A 35 -0.48 2.08 2.15
N ILE A 36 -1.53 1.71 2.89
CA ILE A 36 -2.92 1.82 2.42
C ILE A 36 -3.26 3.28 2.09
N GLY A 37 -2.83 4.24 2.90
CA GLY A 37 -3.02 5.66 2.66
C GLY A 37 -2.45 6.10 1.31
N ARG A 38 -1.21 5.70 0.99
CA ARG A 38 -0.56 6.01 -0.29
C ARG A 38 -1.28 5.38 -1.48
N LEU A 39 -1.67 4.11 -1.38
CA LEU A 39 -2.43 3.43 -2.45
C LEU A 39 -3.79 4.09 -2.69
N LYS A 40 -4.47 4.54 -1.62
CA LYS A 40 -5.73 5.31 -1.75
C LYS A 40 -5.50 6.67 -2.43
N GLN A 41 -4.41 7.37 -2.12
CA GLN A 41 -4.04 8.62 -2.79
C GLN A 41 -3.81 8.38 -4.29
N LEU A 42 -3.01 7.37 -4.64
CA LEU A 42 -2.77 7.00 -6.04
C LEU A 42 -4.07 6.63 -6.76
N ARG A 43 -4.96 5.88 -6.10
CA ARG A 43 -6.28 5.49 -6.63
C ARG A 43 -7.22 6.69 -6.83
N ARG A 44 -7.07 7.79 -6.09
CA ARG A 44 -7.88 9.00 -6.29
C ARG A 44 -7.44 9.78 -7.54
N ASN A 45 -6.24 9.55 -8.04
CA ASN A 45 -5.78 10.12 -9.30
C ASN A 45 -6.19 9.21 -10.47
N PRO A 46 -7.08 9.66 -11.38
CA PRO A 46 -7.53 8.84 -12.51
C PRO A 46 -6.45 8.65 -13.60
N ARG A 47 -5.41 9.48 -13.61
CA ARG A 47 -4.31 9.46 -14.59
C ARG A 47 -2.98 9.81 -13.92
N PRO A 48 -2.49 8.97 -12.98
CA PRO A 48 -1.24 9.23 -12.32
C PRO A 48 -0.09 9.15 -13.33
N ALA A 49 0.86 10.07 -13.21
CA ALA A 49 2.09 9.99 -13.98
C ALA A 49 2.87 8.72 -13.60
N LYS A 50 3.63 8.17 -14.54
CA LYS A 50 4.46 6.97 -14.31
C LYS A 50 5.39 7.15 -13.09
N ALA A 51 5.93 8.35 -12.92
CA ALA A 51 6.77 8.71 -11.77
C ALA A 51 6.02 8.66 -10.43
N GLU A 52 4.74 9.05 -10.39
CA GLU A 52 3.91 8.98 -9.19
C GLU A 52 3.62 7.53 -8.81
N VAL A 53 3.35 6.67 -9.80
CA VAL A 53 3.16 5.23 -9.59
C VAL A 53 4.43 4.62 -8.98
N TYR A 54 5.60 4.87 -9.58
CA TYR A 54 6.85 4.33 -9.06
C TYR A 54 7.19 4.86 -7.66
N ARG A 55 6.95 6.14 -7.40
CA ARG A 55 7.13 6.72 -6.06
C ARG A 55 6.22 6.04 -5.04
N CYS A 56 4.95 5.85 -5.37
CA CYS A 56 4.00 5.17 -4.50
C CYS A 56 4.43 3.72 -4.22
N VAL A 57 4.82 2.96 -5.24
CA VAL A 57 5.30 1.58 -5.07
C VAL A 57 6.55 1.54 -4.19
N ARG A 58 7.51 2.43 -4.42
CA ARG A 58 8.74 2.54 -3.61
C ARG A 58 8.41 2.80 -2.14
N GLU A 59 7.58 3.79 -1.86
CA GLU A 59 7.21 4.14 -0.48
C GLU A 59 6.47 3.00 0.23
N VAL A 60 5.57 2.31 -0.48
CA VAL A 60 4.86 1.14 0.05
C VAL A 60 5.84 0.02 0.35
N ALA A 61 6.72 -0.32 -0.59
CA ALA A 61 7.73 -1.36 -0.41
C ALA A 61 8.70 -1.03 0.74
N GLU A 62 9.22 0.20 0.81
CA GLU A 62 10.11 0.62 1.90
C GLU A 62 9.41 0.56 3.27
N ALA A 63 8.15 0.98 3.36
CA ALA A 63 7.39 0.92 4.61
C ALA A 63 7.21 -0.52 5.10
N LEU A 64 6.88 -1.44 4.19
CA LEU A 64 6.69 -2.85 4.52
C LEU A 64 8.02 -3.54 4.84
N LEU A 65 9.04 -3.39 3.99
CA LEU A 65 10.34 -4.04 4.18
C LEU A 65 11.02 -3.60 5.49
N ARG A 66 10.92 -2.31 5.86
CA ARG A 66 11.49 -1.83 7.13
C ARG A 66 10.85 -2.47 8.37
N ARG A 67 9.61 -2.97 8.28
CA ARG A 67 8.83 -3.47 9.42
C ARG A 67 8.59 -4.98 9.41
N PHE A 68 8.66 -5.61 8.24
CA PHE A 68 8.45 -7.06 8.05
C PHE A 68 9.66 -7.79 7.47
N GLY A 69 10.69 -7.08 6.99
CA GLY A 69 11.86 -7.68 6.33
C GLY A 69 12.97 -8.13 7.28
N ARG A 70 12.67 -8.37 8.56
CA ARG A 70 13.59 -8.95 9.54
C ARG A 70 13.17 -10.37 9.87
#